data_AF-A0A965PP82-F1
#
_entry.id   AF-A0A965PP82-F1
#
_cell.length_a   1.000
_cell.length_b   1.000
_cell.length_c   1.000
_cell.angle_alpha   90.00
_cell.angle_beta   90.00
_cell.angle_gamma   90.00
#
_symmetry.space_group_name_H-M   'P 1'
#
loop_
_entity.id
_entity.type
_entity.pdbx_description
1 polymer ?
#
loop_
_entity_poly.entity_id
_entity_poly.type
_entity_poly.pdbx_seq_one_letter_code
_entity_poly.pdbx_strand_id
1 'polypeptide(L)'
;MARKLGIAEIIKLASEQKTKQDKIRILQQHSNDVLLKMLKYAYCPTVKFVLPEGNPPYKENQFDDCQPMLYQEVRRMYLFVEGGNDSLTKLKREQLFIGLLESLDRDDAKLLCAVKDKKLPYKGITPQIVKDAFPGLIQEK
;
A
#
# COMPACT_ATOMS: atom_id res chain seq x y z
N MET A 1 15.96 13.56 -15.90
CA MET A 1 15.75 12.22 -15.30
C MET A 1 14.25 11.97 -15.28
N ALA A 2 13.78 10.79 -15.64
CA ALA A 2 12.34 10.49 -15.65
C ALA A 2 11.78 10.47 -14.21
N ARG A 3 10.61 11.08 -13.98
CA ARG A 3 9.91 11.04 -12.69
C ARG A 3 9.56 9.60 -12.34
N LYS A 4 9.86 9.17 -11.11
CA LYS A 4 9.49 7.85 -10.61
C LYS A 4 8.03 7.89 -10.17
N LEU A 5 7.20 7.01 -10.71
CA LEU A 5 5.79 6.93 -10.36
C LEU A 5 5.59 6.48 -8.91
N GLY A 6 4.62 7.09 -8.23
CA GLY A 6 4.14 6.64 -6.92
C GLY A 6 3.42 5.31 -7.01
N ILE A 7 3.32 4.60 -5.89
CA ILE A 7 2.63 3.30 -5.87
C ILE A 7 1.12 3.50 -6.06
N ALA A 8 0.57 4.53 -5.41
CA ALA A 8 -0.82 4.93 -5.60
C ALA A 8 -1.12 5.31 -7.06
N GLU A 9 -0.21 6.02 -7.72
CA GLU A 9 -0.33 6.35 -9.15
C GLU A 9 -0.35 5.09 -10.02
N ILE A 10 0.55 4.14 -9.79
CA ILE A 10 0.60 2.87 -10.55
C ILE A 10 -0.72 2.09 -10.40
N ILE A 11 -1.23 1.96 -9.16
CA ILE A 11 -2.48 1.25 -8.90
C ILE A 11 -3.67 1.98 -9.54
N LYS A 12 -3.66 3.32 -9.49
CA LYS A 12 -4.68 4.15 -10.15
C LYS A 12 -4.67 3.96 -11.67
N LEU A 13 -3.50 4.05 -12.31
CA LEU A 13 -3.33 3.84 -13.75
C LEU A 13 -3.81 2.46 -14.19
N ALA A 14 -3.53 1.42 -13.40
CA ALA A 14 -4.05 0.08 -13.65
C ALA A 14 -5.58 0.04 -13.48
N SER A 15 -6.14 0.71 -12.47
CA SER A 15 -7.58 0.70 -12.21
C SER A 15 -8.41 1.36 -13.32
N GLU A 16 -7.83 2.37 -13.97
CA GLU A 16 -8.44 3.13 -15.07
C GLU A 16 -8.52 2.35 -16.40
N GLN A 17 -7.76 1.26 -16.54
CA GLN A 17 -7.84 0.45 -17.75
C GLN A 17 -9.19 -0.27 -17.88
N LYS A 18 -9.65 -0.45 -19.11
CA LYS A 18 -10.95 -1.06 -19.39
C LYS A 18 -10.91 -2.58 -19.28
N THR A 19 -9.91 -3.21 -19.90
CA THR A 19 -9.84 -4.67 -19.98
C THR A 19 -9.03 -5.26 -18.83
N LYS A 20 -9.40 -6.46 -18.38
CA LYS A 20 -8.67 -7.20 -17.36
C LYS A 20 -7.19 -7.41 -17.73
N GLN A 21 -6.92 -7.71 -19.00
CA GLN A 21 -5.58 -7.95 -19.52
C GLN A 21 -4.71 -6.68 -19.45
N ASP A 22 -5.27 -5.51 -19.77
CA ASP A 22 -4.54 -4.25 -19.66
C ASP A 22 -4.19 -3.91 -18.21
N LYS A 23 -5.11 -4.18 -17.26
CA LYS A 23 -4.83 -4.02 -15.82
C LYS A 23 -3.63 -4.85 -15.40
N ILE A 24 -3.64 -6.13 -15.77
CA ILE A 24 -2.56 -7.07 -15.47
C ILE A 24 -1.24 -6.58 -16.08
N ARG A 25 -1.28 -6.16 -17.35
CA ARG A 25 -0.10 -5.66 -18.06
C ARG A 25 0.51 -4.44 -17.37
N ILE A 26 -0.29 -3.44 -16.98
CA ILE A 26 0.21 -2.24 -16.28
C ILE A 26 0.84 -2.62 -14.94
N LEU A 27 0.19 -3.49 -14.16
CA LEU A 27 0.73 -3.97 -12.89
C LEU A 27 2.08 -4.68 -13.09
N GLN A 28 2.18 -5.55 -14.09
CA GLN A 28 3.42 -6.28 -14.40
C GLN A 28 4.54 -5.35 -14.91
N GLN A 29 4.21 -4.40 -15.78
CA GLN A 29 5.18 -3.42 -16.32
C GLN A 29 5.81 -2.55 -15.23
N HIS A 30 5.04 -2.20 -14.21
CA HIS A 30 5.50 -1.40 -13.07
C HIS A 30 5.79 -2.24 -11.82
N SER A 31 5.93 -3.57 -11.99
CA SER A 31 6.15 -4.47 -10.87
C SER A 31 7.46 -4.16 -10.13
N ASN A 32 7.34 -4.03 -8.82
CA ASN A 32 8.46 -3.78 -7.93
C ASN A 32 8.11 -4.29 -6.51
N ASP A 33 9.12 -4.48 -5.67
CA ASP A 33 8.94 -5.06 -4.33
C ASP A 33 7.96 -4.28 -3.46
N VAL A 34 7.89 -2.96 -3.61
CA VAL A 34 7.02 -2.09 -2.81
C VAL A 34 5.57 -2.28 -3.24
N LEU A 35 5.29 -2.29 -4.55
CA LEU A 35 3.98 -2.58 -5.11
C LEU A 35 3.50 -3.97 -4.68
N LEU A 36 4.36 -4.99 -4.82
CA LEU A 36 4.04 -6.36 -4.41
C LEU A 36 3.74 -6.44 -2.91
N LYS A 37 4.51 -5.74 -2.06
CA LYS A 37 4.23 -5.65 -0.62
C LYS A 37 2.91 -4.96 -0.34
N MET A 38 2.59 -3.84 -1.01
CA MET A 38 1.31 -3.14 -0.82
C MET A 38 0.12 -4.03 -1.19
N LEU A 39 0.18 -4.69 -2.35
CA LEU A 39 -0.86 -5.61 -2.80
C LEU A 39 -0.99 -6.83 -1.86
N LYS A 40 0.14 -7.36 -1.37
CA LYS A 40 0.14 -8.43 -0.37
C LYS A 40 -0.50 -7.96 0.94
N TYR A 41 -0.14 -6.79 1.46
CA TYR A 41 -0.74 -6.27 2.67
C TYR A 41 -2.24 -6.01 2.54
N ALA A 42 -2.69 -5.57 1.36
CA ALA A 42 -4.10 -5.29 1.10
C ALA A 42 -4.96 -6.56 1.01
N TYR A 43 -4.47 -7.60 0.33
CA TYR A 43 -5.30 -8.76 -0.02
C TYR A 43 -4.96 -10.05 0.72
N CYS A 44 -3.79 -10.16 1.36
CA CYS A 44 -3.42 -11.37 2.07
C CYS A 44 -4.14 -11.42 3.43
N PRO A 45 -4.99 -12.44 3.69
CA PRO A 45 -5.75 -12.53 4.93
C PRO A 45 -4.85 -12.82 6.14
N THR A 46 -3.68 -13.42 5.92
CA THR A 46 -2.70 -13.74 6.97
C THR A 46 -2.05 -12.52 7.60
N VAL A 47 -1.96 -11.41 6.86
CA VAL A 47 -1.43 -10.14 7.39
C VAL A 47 -2.57 -9.42 8.12
N LYS A 48 -2.38 -9.18 9.42
CA LYS A 48 -3.30 -8.42 10.26
C LYS A 48 -2.62 -7.17 10.78
N PHE A 49 -3.22 -6.01 10.54
CA PHE A 49 -2.71 -4.74 11.06
C PHE A 49 -3.16 -4.56 12.51
N VAL A 50 -2.23 -4.15 13.38
CA VAL A 50 -2.49 -3.87 14.79
C VAL A 50 -2.64 -2.37 15.00
N LEU A 51 -3.56 -1.78 14.24
CA LEU A 51 -3.90 -0.37 14.24
C LEU A 51 -5.43 -0.22 14.30
N PRO A 52 -5.96 0.88 14.86
CA PRO A 52 -7.39 1.17 14.81
C PRO A 52 -7.90 1.24 13.36
N GLU A 53 -9.17 0.95 13.11
CA GLU A 53 -9.77 1.12 11.77
C GLU A 53 -9.91 2.61 11.41
N GLY A 54 -9.93 2.90 10.11
CA GLY A 54 -10.19 4.24 9.60
C GLY A 54 -8.94 5.11 9.48
N ASN A 55 -9.13 6.37 9.10
CA ASN A 55 -8.04 7.31 8.88
C ASN A 55 -7.69 8.02 10.19
N PRO A 56 -6.45 7.89 10.70
CA PRO A 56 -6.03 8.69 11.85
C PRO A 56 -5.95 10.18 11.45
N PRO A 57 -6.00 11.11 12.42
CA PRO A 57 -5.73 12.51 12.14
C PRO A 57 -4.23 12.69 11.87
N TYR A 58 -3.85 12.94 10.62
CA TYR A 58 -2.48 13.25 10.21
C TYR A 58 -2.45 14.52 9.37
N LYS A 59 -1.33 15.25 9.38
CA LYS A 59 -1.14 16.40 8.50
C LYS A 59 -0.65 15.92 7.12
N GLU A 60 -1.45 16.13 6.09
CA GLU A 60 -1.03 15.80 4.72
C GLU A 60 0.27 16.53 4.36
N ASN A 61 1.19 15.80 3.70
CA ASN A 61 2.44 16.36 3.23
C ASN A 61 2.17 17.41 2.13
N GLN A 62 2.78 18.58 2.30
CA GLN A 62 2.61 19.72 1.38
C GLN A 62 3.70 19.77 0.31
N PHE A 63 4.74 18.95 0.42
CA PHE A 63 5.81 18.89 -0.57
C PHE A 63 5.37 18.09 -1.79
N ASP A 64 5.74 18.59 -2.97
CA ASP A 64 5.58 17.87 -4.22
C ASP A 64 6.72 16.85 -4.42
N ASP A 65 6.56 15.96 -5.40
CA ASP A 65 7.55 14.94 -5.78
C ASP A 65 8.03 14.00 -4.65
N CYS A 66 7.15 13.71 -3.69
CA CYS A 66 7.44 12.82 -2.55
C CYS A 66 7.21 11.33 -2.83
N GLN A 67 6.92 10.93 -4.09
CA GLN A 67 6.66 9.54 -4.46
C GLN A 67 7.79 8.55 -4.09
N PRO A 68 9.09 8.95 -4.10
CA PRO A 68 10.16 8.06 -3.64
C PRO A 68 10.06 7.64 -2.16
N MET A 69 9.34 8.39 -1.32
CA MET A 69 9.29 8.16 0.13
C MET A 69 8.68 6.80 0.48
N LEU A 70 7.59 6.39 -0.18
CA LEU A 70 6.96 5.10 0.11
C LEU A 70 7.91 3.93 -0.18
N TYR A 71 8.78 4.06 -1.19
CA TYR A 71 9.77 3.03 -1.50
C TYR A 71 10.79 2.84 -0.37
N GLN A 72 11.14 3.91 0.33
CA GLN A 72 12.08 3.86 1.44
C GLN A 72 11.40 3.39 2.73
N GLU A 73 10.18 3.86 2.96
CA GLU A 73 9.47 3.67 4.22
C GLU A 73 8.71 2.34 4.30
N VAL A 74 8.50 1.62 3.20
CA VAL A 74 7.84 0.30 3.21
C VAL A 74 8.50 -0.69 4.17
N ARG A 75 9.81 -0.53 4.42
CA ARG A 75 10.56 -1.37 5.36
C ARG A 75 10.05 -1.25 6.79
N ARG A 76 9.30 -0.19 7.15
CA ARG A 76 8.74 0.02 8.49
C ARG A 76 7.37 -0.64 8.65
N MET A 77 6.78 -1.19 7.59
CA MET A 77 5.44 -1.78 7.62
C MET A 77 5.32 -2.95 8.62
N TYR A 78 6.41 -3.66 8.91
CA TYR A 78 6.41 -4.74 9.93
C TYR A 78 6.04 -4.22 11.32
N LEU A 79 6.26 -2.94 11.63
CA LEU A 79 5.92 -2.35 12.93
C LEU A 79 4.41 -2.31 13.17
N PHE A 80 3.61 -2.39 12.11
CA PHE A 80 2.16 -2.18 12.15
C PHE A 80 1.36 -3.48 12.03
N VAL A 81 2.00 -4.64 11.88
CA VAL A 81 1.35 -5.94 11.68
C VAL A 81 1.62 -6.90 12.84
N GLU A 82 0.71 -7.86 13.06
CA GLU A 82 0.87 -8.90 14.08
C GLU A 82 2.14 -9.71 13.84
N GLY A 83 2.88 -10.01 14.92
CA GLY A 83 4.13 -10.79 14.87
C GLY A 83 5.33 -10.04 14.28
N GLY A 84 5.22 -8.74 14.03
CA GLY A 84 6.33 -7.92 13.54
C GLY A 84 7.18 -7.29 14.64
N ASN A 85 6.56 -6.54 15.55
CA ASN A 85 7.23 -6.01 16.75
C ASN A 85 6.23 -5.93 17.91
N ASP A 86 6.29 -6.95 18.77
CA ASP A 86 5.36 -7.12 19.89
C ASP A 86 5.71 -6.24 21.10
N SER A 87 6.91 -5.66 21.13
CA SER A 87 7.35 -4.75 22.20
C SER A 87 6.74 -3.35 22.09
N LEU A 88 6.10 -3.01 20.96
CA LEU A 88 5.46 -1.70 20.76
C LEU A 88 4.07 -1.63 21.40
N THR A 89 3.85 -0.57 22.18
CA THR A 89 2.51 -0.24 22.68
C THR A 89 1.59 0.22 21.55
N LYS A 90 0.27 0.04 21.71
CA LYS A 90 -0.74 0.48 20.73
C LYS A 90 -0.60 1.98 20.41
N LEU A 91 -0.46 2.82 21.43
CA LEU A 91 -0.28 4.27 21.28
C LEU A 91 0.98 4.62 20.48
N LYS A 92 2.11 3.97 20.78
CA LYS A 92 3.36 4.25 20.06
C LYS A 92 3.28 3.80 18.60
N ARG A 93 2.64 2.68 18.33
CA ARG A 93 2.42 2.16 16.98
C ARG A 93 1.55 3.12 16.15
N GLU A 94 0.50 3.66 16.73
CA GLU A 94 -0.35 4.67 16.09
C GLU A 94 0.41 5.96 15.81
N GLN A 95 1.18 6.49 16.77
CA GLN A 95 2.05 7.66 16.57
C GLN A 95 3.06 7.45 15.43
N LEU A 96 3.68 6.27 15.36
CA LEU A 96 4.62 5.92 14.29
C LEU A 96 3.92 5.82 12.93
N PHE A 97 2.68 5.36 12.90
CA PHE A 97 1.89 5.28 11.68
C PHE A 97 1.49 6.68 11.20
N ILE A 98 1.04 7.57 12.10
CA ILE A 98 0.75 8.97 11.78
C ILE A 98 2.00 9.63 11.19
N GLY A 99 3.14 9.58 11.87
CA GLY A 99 4.38 10.18 11.37
C GLY A 99 4.86 9.58 10.03
N LEU A 100 4.55 8.31 9.77
CA LEU A 100 4.77 7.72 8.45
C LEU A 100 3.88 8.41 7.41
N LEU A 101 2.57 8.51 7.63
CA LEU A 101 1.64 9.16 6.70
C LEU A 101 2.02 10.61 6.39
N GLU A 102 2.46 11.37 7.39
CA GLU A 102 2.88 12.77 7.24
C GLU A 102 4.16 12.93 6.38
N SER A 103 4.97 11.89 6.27
CA SER A 103 6.20 11.88 5.46
C SER A 103 5.98 11.49 4.00
N LEU A 104 4.86 10.84 3.68
CA LEU A 104 4.58 10.28 2.37
C LEU A 104 3.95 11.30 1.42
N ASP A 105 3.96 10.98 0.12
CA ASP A 105 3.11 11.65 -0.84
C ASP A 105 1.62 11.49 -0.45
N ARG A 106 0.80 12.49 -0.76
CA ARG A 106 -0.61 12.56 -0.35
C ARG A 106 -1.40 11.34 -0.82
N ASP A 107 -1.14 10.87 -2.04
CA ASP A 107 -1.87 9.72 -2.60
C ASP A 107 -1.36 8.39 -2.00
N ASP A 108 -0.06 8.28 -1.74
CA ASP A 108 0.53 7.10 -1.10
C ASP A 108 0.11 6.98 0.37
N ALA A 109 -0.06 8.09 1.10
CA ALA A 109 -0.61 8.11 2.46
C ALA A 109 -2.06 7.58 2.47
N LYS A 110 -2.90 8.05 1.53
CA LYS A 110 -4.29 7.57 1.37
C LYS A 110 -4.32 6.09 1.00
N LEU A 111 -3.42 5.64 0.12
CA LEU A 111 -3.25 4.24 -0.22
C LEU A 111 -2.93 3.40 1.03
N LEU A 112 -1.99 3.82 1.89
CA LEU A 112 -1.63 3.07 3.10
C LEU A 112 -2.80 2.90 4.07
N CYS A 113 -3.60 3.94 4.27
CA CYS A 113 -4.81 3.83 5.10
C CYS A 113 -5.79 2.80 4.51
N ALA A 114 -6.02 2.85 3.19
CA ALA A 114 -6.88 1.90 2.50
C ALA A 114 -6.34 0.45 2.55
N VAL A 115 -5.02 0.27 2.43
CA VAL A 115 -4.33 -1.03 2.55
C VAL A 115 -4.50 -1.60 3.95
N LYS A 116 -4.29 -0.77 4.99
CA LYS A 116 -4.46 -1.15 6.40
C LYS A 116 -5.86 -1.68 6.67
N ASP A 117 -6.87 -0.96 6.17
CA ASP A 117 -8.28 -1.32 6.34
C ASP A 117 -8.76 -2.40 5.36
N LYS A 118 -7.86 -2.89 4.48
CA LYS A 118 -8.17 -3.82 3.37
C LYS A 118 -9.33 -3.36 2.48
N LYS A 119 -9.50 -2.05 2.35
CA LYS A 119 -10.57 -1.38 1.59
C LYS A 119 -9.95 -0.51 0.50
N LEU A 120 -9.30 -1.16 -0.47
CA LEU A 120 -8.71 -0.44 -1.61
C LEU A 120 -9.79 0.26 -2.45
N PRO A 121 -9.73 1.60 -2.64
CA PRO A 121 -10.73 2.36 -3.38
C PRO A 121 -10.57 2.27 -4.91
N TYR A 122 -9.75 1.35 -5.40
CA TYR A 122 -9.42 1.22 -6.82
C TYR A 122 -10.29 0.16 -7.49
N LYS A 123 -11.32 0.62 -8.21
CA LYS A 123 -12.28 -0.26 -8.88
C LYS A 123 -11.57 -1.19 -9.86
N GLY A 124 -11.83 -2.48 -9.72
CA GLY A 124 -11.27 -3.49 -10.61
C GLY A 124 -9.78 -3.75 -10.41
N ILE A 125 -9.19 -3.34 -9.29
CA ILE A 125 -8.02 -4.04 -8.73
C ILE A 125 -8.61 -4.99 -7.70
N THR A 126 -8.70 -6.28 -8.04
CA THR A 126 -9.31 -7.32 -7.21
C THR A 126 -8.28 -8.36 -6.84
N PRO A 127 -8.51 -9.18 -5.80
CA PRO A 127 -7.64 -10.32 -5.49
C PRO A 127 -7.37 -11.20 -6.70
N GLN A 128 -8.39 -11.43 -7.54
CA GLN A 128 -8.25 -12.22 -8.76
C GLN A 128 -7.26 -11.59 -9.75
N ILE A 129 -7.36 -10.29 -10.00
CA ILE A 129 -6.45 -9.60 -10.92
C ILE A 129 -5.02 -9.61 -10.39
N VAL A 130 -4.85 -9.48 -9.07
CA VAL A 130 -3.52 -9.56 -8.45
C VAL A 130 -2.95 -10.98 -8.54
N LYS A 131 -3.74 -12.03 -8.34
CA LYS A 131 -3.31 -13.43 -8.54
C LYS A 131 -2.92 -13.70 -9.99
N ASP A 132 -3.70 -13.20 -10.94
CA ASP A 132 -3.42 -13.39 -12.37
C ASP A 132 -2.17 -12.61 -12.81
N ALA A 133 -1.95 -11.42 -12.24
CA ALA A 133 -0.76 -10.61 -12.51
C ALA A 133 0.49 -11.18 -11.84
N PHE A 134 0.37 -11.68 -10.60
CA PHE A 134 1.46 -12.16 -9.75
C PHE A 134 1.07 -13.48 -9.06
N PRO A 135 1.20 -14.61 -9.77
CA PRO A 135 0.89 -15.92 -9.22
C PRO A 135 1.69 -16.20 -7.93
N GLY A 136 1.02 -16.66 -6.87
CA GLY A 136 1.64 -16.97 -5.57
C GLY A 136 1.86 -15.78 -4.62
N LEU A 137 1.54 -14.53 -5.03
CA LEU A 137 1.69 -13.35 -4.17
C LEU A 137 0.72 -13.35 -2.97
N ILE A 138 -0.54 -13.71 -3.23
CA ILE A 138 -1.60 -13.80 -2.23
C ILE A 138 -1.67 -15.25 -1.77
N GLN A 139 -1.34 -15.49 -0.50
CA GLN A 139 -1.48 -16.80 0.13
C GLN A 139 -2.90 -16.92 0.70
N GLU A 140 -3.68 -17.84 0.14
CA GLU A 140 -4.94 -18.28 0.74
C GLU A 140 -4.60 -19.24 1.87
N LYS A 141 -5.20 -18.98 3.03
CA LYS A 141 -4.94 -19.74 4.24
C LYS A 141 -5.64 -21.09 4.19
#